data_AF-A0AAD0ZG49-F1
#
_entry.id   AF-A0AAD0ZG49-F1
#
_cell.length_a   1.000
_cell.length_b   1.000
_cell.length_c   1.000
_cell.angle_alpha   90.00
_cell.angle_beta   90.00
_cell.angle_gamma   90.00
#
_symmetry.space_group_name_H-M   'P 1'
#
loop_
_entity.id
_entity.type
_entity.pdbx_description
1 polymer ?
#
loop_
_entity_poly.entity_id
_entity_poly.type
_entity_poly.pdbx_seq_one_letter_code
_entity_poly.pdbx_strand_id
1 'polypeptide(L)'
;MFLAYIRAQRQIAAQQAHGDALRDQRIKDLAKRVDDYQNGTVRMGEDLHELRAVVGPLPDKLAQLEQRDPSSLSFAQAARLVGMGASVDELTQSCGLTQAEAELMSKLHKG
;
A
#
# COMPACT_ATOMS: atom_id res chain seq x y z
N MET A 1 -30.09 -58.63 38.53
CA MET A 1 -29.68 -57.27 38.95
C MET A 1 -28.30 -56.87 38.43
N PHE A 2 -27.22 -57.60 38.73
CA PHE A 2 -25.84 -57.23 38.36
C PHE A 2 -25.57 -57.12 36.84
N LEU A 3 -26.08 -58.05 36.03
CA LEU A 3 -25.89 -58.03 34.56
C LEU A 3 -26.60 -56.84 33.87
N ALA A 4 -27.74 -56.40 34.40
CA ALA A 4 -28.47 -55.24 33.87
C ALA A 4 -27.72 -53.94 34.17
N TYR A 5 -27.14 -53.83 35.38
CA TYR A 5 -26.29 -52.72 35.77
C TYR A 5 -25.05 -52.59 34.86
N ILE A 6 -24.34 -53.70 34.60
CA ILE A 6 -23.18 -53.70 33.70
C ILE A 6 -23.55 -53.28 32.27
N ARG A 7 -24.70 -53.75 31.75
CA ARG A 7 -25.16 -53.33 30.41
C ARG A 7 -25.47 -51.84 30.35
N ALA A 8 -26.17 -51.30 31.34
CA ALA A 8 -26.47 -49.87 31.42
C ALA A 8 -25.19 -49.03 31.51
N GLN A 9 -24.22 -49.45 32.34
CA GLN A 9 -22.94 -48.77 32.48
C GLN A 9 -22.14 -48.76 31.18
N ARG A 10 -22.13 -49.87 30.43
CA ARG A 10 -21.49 -49.94 29.10
C ARG A 10 -22.17 -49.03 28.07
N GLN A 11 -23.50 -48.93 28.10
CA GLN A 11 -24.24 -48.04 27.20
C GLN A 11 -23.91 -46.57 27.49
N ILE A 12 -23.85 -46.17 28.76
CA ILE A 12 -23.46 -44.81 29.15
C ILE A 12 -22.02 -44.52 28.71
N ALA A 13 -21.08 -45.45 28.96
CA ALA A 13 -19.69 -45.29 28.53
C ALA A 13 -19.56 -45.19 27.00
N ALA A 14 -20.34 -45.96 26.25
CA ALA A 14 -20.36 -45.88 24.78
C ALA A 14 -20.92 -44.54 24.27
N GLN A 15 -21.99 -44.03 24.90
CA GLN A 15 -22.54 -42.71 24.58
C GLN A 15 -21.55 -41.58 24.91
N GLN A 16 -20.86 -41.68 26.05
CA GLN A 16 -19.81 -40.73 26.44
C GLN A 16 -18.66 -40.76 25.45
N ALA A 17 -18.14 -41.93 25.11
CA ALA A 17 -17.05 -42.08 24.14
C ALA A 17 -17.42 -41.51 22.76
N HIS A 18 -18.67 -41.68 22.32
CA HIS A 18 -19.14 -41.08 21.08
C HIS A 18 -19.19 -39.55 21.15
N GLY A 19 -19.69 -39.01 22.26
CA GLY A 19 -19.71 -37.55 22.50
C GLY A 19 -18.31 -36.95 22.64
N ASP A 20 -17.37 -37.67 23.26
CA ASP A 20 -15.96 -37.30 23.36
C ASP A 20 -15.31 -37.26 21.97
N ALA A 21 -15.50 -38.31 21.16
CA ALA A 21 -14.95 -38.38 19.81
C ALA A 21 -15.44 -37.22 18.91
N LEU A 22 -16.73 -36.85 19.00
CA LEU A 22 -17.26 -35.71 18.25
C LEU A 22 -16.67 -34.37 18.73
N ARG A 23 -16.48 -34.21 20.05
CA ARG A 23 -15.85 -33.01 20.62
C ARG A 23 -14.39 -32.91 20.19
N ASP A 24 -13.64 -33.99 20.27
CA ASP A 24 -12.24 -34.06 19.85
C ASP A 24 -12.09 -33.74 18.36
N GLN A 25 -13.00 -34.23 17.52
CA GLN A 25 -13.03 -33.88 16.11
C GLN A 25 -13.24 -32.37 15.92
N ARG A 26 -14.23 -31.77 16.59
CA ARG A 26 -14.47 -30.32 16.50
C ARG A 26 -13.29 -29.49 16.99
N ILE A 27 -12.63 -29.92 18.06
CA ILE A 27 -11.43 -29.24 18.57
C ILE A 27 -10.31 -29.29 17.54
N LYS A 28 -10.08 -30.44 16.90
CA LYS A 28 -9.07 -30.59 15.83
C LYS A 28 -9.40 -29.69 14.63
N ASP A 29 -10.66 -29.66 14.21
CA ASP A 29 -11.10 -28.82 13.09
C ASP A 29 -10.93 -27.33 13.40
N LEU A 30 -11.27 -26.90 14.62
CA LEU A 30 -11.06 -25.52 15.06
C LEU A 30 -9.58 -25.17 15.16
N ALA A 31 -8.74 -26.06 15.71
CA ALA A 31 -7.31 -25.85 15.79
C ALA A 31 -6.69 -25.67 14.39
N LYS A 32 -7.10 -26.51 13.43
CA LYS A 32 -6.67 -26.38 12.03
C LYS A 32 -7.07 -25.04 11.43
N ARG A 33 -8.31 -24.59 11.63
CA ARG A 33 -8.77 -23.29 11.13
C ARG A 33 -8.01 -22.11 11.72
N VAL A 34 -7.62 -22.19 12.99
CA VAL A 34 -6.81 -21.16 13.65
C VAL A 34 -5.40 -21.14 13.07
N ASP A 35 -4.79 -22.31 12.86
CA ASP A 35 -3.47 -22.42 12.23
C ASP A 35 -3.47 -21.84 10.81
N ASP A 36 -4.46 -22.22 9.99
CA ASP A 36 -4.65 -21.70 8.64
C ASP A 36 -4.78 -20.16 8.64
N TYR A 37 -5.56 -19.61 9.59
CA TYR A 37 -5.74 -18.17 9.74
C TYR A 37 -4.45 -17.44 10.18
N GLN A 38 -3.71 -18.01 11.14
CA GLN A 38 -2.45 -17.47 11.62
C GLN A 38 -1.42 -17.42 10.49
N ASN A 39 -1.28 -18.53 9.76
CA ASN A 39 -0.39 -18.62 8.60
C ASN A 39 -0.76 -17.61 7.51
N GLY A 40 -2.05 -17.45 7.22
CA GLY A 40 -2.53 -16.44 6.27
C GLY A 40 -2.22 -15.01 6.72
N THR A 41 -2.38 -14.72 8.03
CA THR A 41 -2.11 -13.39 8.60
C THR A 41 -0.62 -13.05 8.57
N VAL A 42 0.25 -14.01 8.86
CA VAL A 42 1.71 -13.81 8.79
C VAL A 42 2.13 -13.45 7.37
N ARG A 43 1.69 -14.23 6.37
CA ARG A 43 2.00 -13.96 4.96
C ARG A 43 1.50 -12.59 4.50
N MET A 44 0.28 -12.22 4.90
CA MET A 44 -0.25 -10.88 4.61
C MET A 44 0.61 -9.78 5.24
N GLY A 45 1.16 -10.01 6.43
CA GLY A 45 2.11 -9.09 7.07
C GLY A 45 3.41 -8.94 6.27
N GLU A 46 3.94 -10.04 5.72
CA GLU A 46 5.12 -10.04 4.85
C GLU A 46 4.84 -9.26 3.54
N ASP A 47 3.72 -9.54 2.87
CA ASP A 47 3.31 -8.85 1.64
C ASP A 47 3.12 -7.34 1.87
N LEU A 48 2.52 -6.95 3.01
CA LEU A 48 2.36 -5.54 3.40
C LEU A 48 3.71 -4.87 3.70
N HIS A 49 4.67 -5.61 4.26
CA HIS A 49 6.00 -5.10 4.52
C HIS A 49 6.76 -4.86 3.22
N GLU A 50 6.70 -5.80 2.27
CA GLU A 50 7.28 -5.64 0.94
C GLU A 50 6.66 -4.48 0.17
N LEU A 51 5.32 -4.38 0.18
CA LEU A 51 4.62 -3.26 -0.44
C LEU A 51 5.02 -1.92 0.18
N ARG A 52 5.16 -1.85 1.51
CA ARG A 52 5.65 -0.65 2.20
C ARG A 52 7.08 -0.29 1.77
N ALA A 53 7.95 -1.27 1.54
CA ALA A 53 9.31 -1.01 1.06
C ALA A 53 9.33 -0.43 -0.35
N VAL A 54 8.37 -0.80 -1.21
CA VAL A 54 8.23 -0.25 -2.57
C VAL A 54 7.58 1.13 -2.55
N VAL A 55 6.48 1.28 -1.81
CA VAL A 55 5.66 2.51 -1.80
C VAL A 55 6.28 3.61 -0.93
N GLY A 56 6.90 3.26 0.19
CA GLY A 56 7.47 4.21 1.16
C GLY A 56 8.44 5.23 0.55
N PRO A 57 9.35 4.84 -0.35
CA PRO A 57 10.27 5.77 -1.01
C PRO A 57 9.67 6.58 -2.16
N LEU A 58 8.44 6.29 -2.62
CA LEU A 58 7.86 6.98 -3.80
C LEU A 58 7.66 8.49 -3.59
N PRO A 59 7.12 8.97 -2.45
CA PRO A 59 6.97 10.41 -2.22
C PRO A 59 8.31 11.16 -2.32
N ASP A 60 9.36 10.62 -1.72
CA ASP A 60 10.70 11.23 -1.77
C ASP A 60 11.27 11.23 -3.20
N LYS A 61 11.08 10.14 -3.95
CA LYS A 61 11.49 10.06 -5.36
C LYS A 61 10.71 11.05 -6.23
N LEU A 62 9.41 11.21 -5.98
CA LEU A 62 8.57 12.18 -6.68
C LEU A 62 9.03 13.61 -6.37
N ALA A 63 9.27 13.94 -5.10
CA ALA A 63 9.79 15.25 -4.71
C ALA A 63 11.15 15.54 -5.36
N GLN A 64 12.03 14.54 -5.46
CA GLN A 64 13.31 14.69 -6.17
C GLN A 64 13.13 14.88 -7.68
N LEU A 65 12.14 14.25 -8.30
CA LEU A 65 11.84 14.43 -9.72
C LEU A 65 11.25 15.82 -9.99
N GLU A 66 10.35 16.31 -9.14
CA GLU A 66 9.80 17.67 -9.22
C GLU A 66 10.90 18.73 -9.08
N GLN A 67 11.85 18.53 -8.16
CA GLN A 67 13.01 19.42 -8.02
C GLN A 67 13.98 19.31 -9.19
N ARG A 68 14.04 18.15 -9.85
CA ARG A 68 14.94 17.88 -10.97
C ARG A 68 14.40 18.30 -12.32
N ASP A 69 13.13 18.64 -12.44
CA ASP A 69 12.59 19.17 -13.67
C ASP A 69 12.95 20.65 -13.80
N PRO A 70 14.07 20.99 -14.46
CA PRO A 70 14.55 22.36 -14.54
C PRO A 70 13.66 23.16 -15.50
N SER A 71 12.91 22.45 -16.37
CA SER A 71 12.03 23.05 -17.35
C SER A 71 10.75 23.57 -16.69
N SER A 72 10.11 22.82 -15.79
CA SER A 72 8.94 23.33 -15.07
C SER A 72 9.29 24.48 -14.12
N LEU A 73 10.45 24.43 -13.45
CA LEU A 73 10.96 25.56 -12.66
C LEU A 73 11.32 26.77 -13.53
N SER A 74 11.96 26.57 -14.70
CA SER A 74 12.31 27.67 -15.60
C SER A 74 11.09 28.32 -16.24
N PHE A 75 10.07 27.55 -16.64
CA PHE A 75 8.82 28.09 -17.18
C PHE A 75 8.02 28.82 -16.10
N ALA A 76 7.94 28.29 -14.87
CA ALA A 76 7.28 28.97 -13.75
C ALA A 76 7.99 30.27 -13.35
N GLN A 77 9.32 30.29 -13.38
CA GLN A 77 10.12 31.49 -13.12
C GLN A 77 9.99 32.51 -14.27
N ALA A 78 9.99 32.05 -15.52
CA ALA A 78 9.79 32.88 -16.71
C ALA A 78 8.39 33.53 -16.72
N ALA A 79 7.34 32.80 -16.33
CA ALA A 79 5.99 33.37 -16.21
C ALA A 79 5.92 34.53 -15.21
N ARG A 80 6.61 34.41 -14.05
CA ARG A 80 6.70 35.50 -13.07
C ARG A 80 7.47 36.71 -13.62
N LEU A 81 8.60 36.48 -14.29
CA LEU A 81 9.41 37.56 -14.87
C LEU A 81 8.67 38.29 -16.00
N VAL A 82 7.94 37.57 -16.86
CA VAL A 82 7.07 38.18 -17.87
C VAL A 82 5.99 39.05 -17.22
N GLY A 83 5.37 38.58 -16.12
CA GLY A 83 4.40 39.36 -15.35
C GLY A 83 4.98 40.63 -14.70
N MET A 84 6.30 40.65 -14.46
CA MET A 84 7.05 41.83 -14.01
C MET A 84 7.54 42.72 -15.16
N GLY A 85 7.26 42.35 -16.42
CA GLY A 85 7.64 43.12 -17.61
C GLY A 85 9.04 42.86 -18.13
N ALA A 86 9.67 41.74 -17.75
CA ALA A 86 11.01 41.38 -18.23
C ALA A 86 11.07 41.21 -19.76
N SER A 87 12.23 41.52 -20.32
CA SER A 87 12.51 41.40 -21.76
C SER A 87 12.79 39.94 -22.17
N VAL A 88 12.68 39.64 -23.47
CA VAL A 88 12.94 38.31 -24.03
C VAL A 88 14.38 37.86 -23.77
N ASP A 89 15.33 38.80 -23.80
CA ASP A 89 16.75 38.54 -23.53
C ASP A 89 17.03 38.23 -22.06
N GLU A 90 16.31 38.86 -21.13
CA GLU A 90 16.41 38.55 -19.71
C GLU A 90 15.83 37.17 -19.38
N LEU A 91 14.80 36.75 -20.10
CA LEU A 91 14.16 35.43 -19.95
C LEU A 91 15.07 34.29 -20.45
N THR A 92 15.73 34.47 -21.60
CA THR A 92 16.70 33.49 -22.11
C THR A 92 17.91 33.37 -21.19
N GLN A 93 18.44 34.51 -20.71
CA GLN A 93 19.64 34.52 -19.87
C GLN A 93 19.38 34.04 -18.42
N SER A 94 18.22 34.39 -17.85
CA SER A 94 17.93 34.10 -16.43
C SER A 94 17.20 32.78 -16.21
N CYS A 95 16.41 32.32 -17.19
CA CYS A 95 15.64 31.08 -17.10
C CYS A 95 16.20 29.95 -17.99
N GLY A 96 17.27 30.19 -18.76
CA GLY A 96 17.89 29.16 -19.60
C GLY A 96 16.99 28.68 -20.75
N LEU A 97 16.03 29.52 -21.17
CA LEU A 97 15.12 29.24 -22.27
C LEU A 97 15.81 29.49 -23.62
N THR A 98 15.39 28.78 -24.66
CA THR A 98 15.73 29.14 -26.03
C THR A 98 15.01 30.42 -26.45
N GLN A 99 15.53 31.13 -27.46
CA GLN A 99 14.92 32.37 -27.96
C GLN A 99 13.46 32.17 -28.38
N ALA A 100 13.15 31.04 -29.04
CA ALA A 100 11.79 30.69 -29.44
C ALA A 100 10.86 30.45 -28.23
N GLU A 101 11.35 29.82 -27.16
CA GLU A 101 10.58 29.57 -25.93
C GLU A 101 10.32 30.86 -25.14
N ALA A 102 11.30 31.76 -25.05
CA ALA A 102 11.13 33.05 -24.39
C ALA A 102 10.15 33.97 -25.14
N GLU A 103 10.18 33.98 -26.48
CA GLU A 103 9.20 34.69 -27.30
C GLU A 103 7.78 34.12 -27.12
N LEU A 104 7.64 32.79 -27.07
CA LEU A 104 6.35 32.13 -26.81
C LEU A 104 5.81 32.51 -25.43
N MET A 105 6.64 32.44 -24.39
CA MET A 105 6.27 32.80 -23.02
C MET A 105 5.84 34.27 -22.89
N SER A 106 6.57 35.18 -23.54
CA SER A 106 6.22 36.59 -23.59
C SER A 106 4.90 36.85 -24.33
N LYS A 107 4.54 36.03 -25.33
CA LYS A 107 3.26 36.20 -26.06
C LYS A 107 2.08 35.58 -25.33
N LEU A 108 2.30 34.45 -24.65
CA LEU A 108 1.27 33.73 -23.91
C LEU A 108 0.82 34.47 -22.63
N HIS A 109 1.76 35.12 -21.93
CA HIS A 109 1.51 35.75 -20.62
C HIS A 109 1.41 37.29 -20.65
N LYS A 110 1.66 37.95 -21.81
CA LYS A 110 1.35 39.39 -21.99
C LYS A 110 -0.10 39.64 -22.46
N GLY A 111 -0.90 38.57 -22.58
CA GLY A 111 -2.33 38.64 -22.88
C GLY A 111 -3.18 38.82 -21.63
#